data_AF-A0A944P5S5-F1
#
_entry.id   AF-A0A944P5S5-F1
#
_cell.length_a   1.000
_cell.length_b   1.000
_cell.length_c   1.000
_cell.angle_alpha   90.00
_cell.angle_beta   90.00
_cell.angle_gamma   90.00
#
_symmetry.space_group_name_H-M   'P 1'
#
loop_
_entity.id
_entity.type
_entity.pdbx_description
1 polymer ?
#
loop_
_entity_poly.entity_id
_entity_poly.type
_entity_poly.pdbx_seq_one_letter_code
_entity_poly.pdbx_strand_id
1 'polypeptide(L)'
;MTLAAAARAAGDAEGARMELQAARAVFQRLGAAPDARRAAALLSGVQHRLPGDLTDREAQVLRLVAAGGTNRSIASELVISEHTVARHLNNIFAKLDVSSRAAATAYAYTHGLA
;
A
#
# COMPACT_ATOMS: atom_id res chain seq x y z
N MET A 1 -8.02 -8.50 -23.18
CA MET A 1 -7.77 -7.64 -22.01
C MET A 1 -8.03 -8.46 -20.77
N THR A 2 -6.99 -8.80 -20.00
CA THR A 2 -7.08 -9.75 -18.89
C THR A 2 -7.73 -9.09 -17.66
N LEU A 3 -8.55 -9.86 -16.92
CA LEU A 3 -9.22 -9.47 -15.66
C LEU A 3 -8.30 -8.73 -14.67
N ALA A 4 -7.00 -9.02 -14.71
CA ALA A 4 -5.96 -8.34 -13.94
C ALA A 4 -5.86 -6.81 -14.16
N ALA A 5 -6.33 -6.28 -15.29
CA ALA A 5 -6.41 -4.84 -15.53
C ALA A 5 -7.66 -4.19 -14.91
N ALA A 6 -8.77 -4.94 -14.78
CA ALA A 6 -10.01 -4.45 -14.18
C ALA A 6 -9.92 -4.37 -12.65
N ALA A 7 -9.23 -5.32 -12.02
CA ALA A 7 -8.96 -5.29 -10.57
C ALA A 7 -8.08 -4.11 -10.13
N ARG A 8 -7.35 -3.47 -11.07
CA ARG A 8 -6.58 -2.25 -10.78
C ARG A 8 -7.45 -1.04 -10.42
N ALA A 9 -8.74 -1.05 -10.78
CA ALA A 9 -9.62 0.11 -10.62
C ALA A 9 -10.53 0.04 -9.37
N ALA A 10 -10.68 -1.12 -8.72
CA ALA A 10 -11.74 -1.34 -7.73
C ALA A 10 -11.27 -1.44 -6.26
N GLY A 11 -9.96 -1.32 -5.96
CA GLY A 11 -9.45 -1.47 -4.59
C GLY A 11 -9.51 -2.89 -4.02
N ASP A 12 -9.94 -3.89 -4.80
CA ASP A 12 -10.02 -5.29 -4.38
C ASP A 12 -8.67 -6.02 -4.53
N ALA A 13 -7.70 -5.60 -3.70
CA ALA A 13 -6.39 -6.22 -3.66
C ALA A 13 -6.47 -7.69 -3.21
N GLU A 14 -7.46 -8.03 -2.37
CA GLU A 14 -7.61 -9.38 -1.82
C GLU A 14 -8.19 -10.35 -2.87
N GLY A 15 -9.25 -9.96 -3.58
CA GLY A 15 -9.76 -10.72 -4.72
C GLY A 15 -8.70 -10.91 -5.80
N ALA A 16 -7.94 -9.86 -6.13
CA ALA A 16 -6.83 -9.96 -7.08
C ALA A 16 -5.75 -10.96 -6.61
N ARG A 17 -5.43 -10.99 -5.31
CA ARG A 17 -4.49 -11.96 -4.74
C ARG A 17 -5.01 -13.39 -4.84
N MET A 18 -6.27 -13.60 -4.45
CA MET A 18 -6.91 -14.93 -4.50
C MET A 18 -6.93 -15.46 -5.93
N GLU A 19 -7.33 -14.63 -6.90
CA GLU A 19 -7.33 -15.00 -8.32
C GLU A 19 -5.93 -15.37 -8.83
N LEU A 20 -4.91 -14.56 -8.51
CA LEU A 20 -3.53 -14.82 -8.93
C LEU A 20 -2.96 -16.08 -8.28
N GLN A 21 -3.30 -16.37 -7.03
CA GLN A 21 -2.93 -17.61 -6.35
C GLN A 21 -3.57 -18.84 -7.02
N ALA A 22 -4.86 -18.78 -7.32
CA ALA A 22 -5.58 -19.84 -8.01
C ALA A 22 -5.01 -20.08 -9.42
N ALA A 23 -4.79 -19.02 -10.18
CA ALA A 23 -4.19 -19.09 -11.52
C ALA A 23 -2.80 -19.74 -11.48
N ARG A 24 -1.94 -19.31 -10.54
CA ARG A 24 -0.60 -19.91 -10.35
C ARG A 24 -0.69 -21.42 -10.07
N ALA A 25 -1.59 -21.84 -9.19
CA ALA A 25 -1.77 -23.26 -8.84
C ALA A 25 -2.25 -24.10 -10.04
N VAL A 26 -3.13 -23.54 -10.88
CA VAL A 26 -3.56 -24.19 -12.13
C VAL A 26 -2.39 -24.33 -13.11
N PHE A 27 -1.63 -23.27 -13.35
CA PHE A 27 -0.48 -23.31 -14.26
C PHE A 27 0.60 -24.31 -13.82
N GLN A 28 0.83 -24.41 -12.50
CA GLN A 28 1.74 -25.42 -11.93
C GLN A 28 1.27 -26.85 -12.22
N ARG A 29 -0.03 -27.14 -12.03
CA ARG A 29 -0.60 -28.47 -12.32
C ARG A 29 -0.54 -28.84 -13.79
N LEU A 30 -0.65 -27.86 -14.68
CA LEU A 30 -0.58 -28.05 -16.14
C LEU A 30 0.86 -28.07 -16.70
N GLY A 31 1.88 -27.84 -15.86
CA GLY A 31 3.27 -27.74 -16.33
C GLY A 31 3.58 -26.46 -17.12
N ALA A 32 2.68 -25.47 -17.11
CA ALA A 32 2.83 -24.19 -17.81
C ALA A 32 3.78 -23.25 -17.03
N ALA A 33 5.07 -23.61 -16.99
CA ALA A 33 6.08 -22.92 -16.19
C ALA A 33 6.21 -21.41 -16.48
N PRO A 34 6.16 -20.93 -17.74
CA PRO A 34 6.20 -19.49 -18.02
C PRO A 34 5.02 -18.72 -17.42
N ASP A 35 3.81 -19.26 -17.50
CA ASP A 35 2.60 -18.62 -16.99
C ASP A 35 2.54 -18.66 -15.46
N ALA A 36 2.98 -19.75 -14.85
CA ALA A 36 3.15 -19.83 -13.40
C ALA A 36 4.11 -18.75 -12.87
N ARG A 37 5.24 -18.51 -13.56
CA ARG A 37 6.17 -17.43 -13.22
C ARG A 37 5.55 -16.05 -13.38
N ARG A 38 4.79 -15.83 -14.46
CA ARG A 38 4.12 -14.54 -14.71
C ARG A 38 3.07 -14.24 -13.63
N ALA A 39 2.26 -15.24 -13.24
CA ALA A 39 1.30 -15.12 -12.15
C ALA A 39 1.98 -14.83 -10.80
N ALA A 40 3.13 -15.48 -10.52
CA ALA A 40 3.91 -15.21 -9.30
C ALA A 40 4.48 -13.78 -9.26
N ALA A 41 4.97 -13.25 -10.39
CA ALA A 41 5.45 -11.88 -10.49
C ALA A 41 4.32 -10.86 -10.24
N LEU A 42 3.14 -11.08 -10.83
CA LEU A 42 1.96 -10.25 -10.58
C LEU A 42 1.52 -10.30 -9.12
N LEU A 43 1.50 -11.50 -8.51
CA LEU A 43 1.15 -11.67 -7.10
C LEU A 43 2.09 -10.87 -6.19
N SER A 44 3.40 -10.91 -6.49
CA SER A 44 4.42 -10.16 -5.74
C SER A 44 4.17 -8.64 -5.81
N GLY A 45 3.77 -8.13 -6.99
CA GLY A 45 3.41 -6.72 -7.16
C GLY A 45 2.12 -6.31 -6.43
N VAL A 46 1.17 -7.22 -6.23
CA VAL A 46 -0.03 -6.96 -5.42
C VAL A 46 0.27 -7.05 -3.92
N GLN A 47 1.25 -7.86 -3.50
CA GLN A 47 1.68 -7.94 -2.10
C GLN A 47 2.50 -6.73 -1.66
N HIS A 48 3.31 -6.15 -2.54
CA HIS A 48 4.10 -4.95 -2.24
C HIS A 48 3.29 -3.66 -2.16
N ARG A 49 1.98 -3.70 -2.41
CA ARG A 49 1.13 -2.53 -2.22
C ARG A 49 0.81 -2.32 -0.75
N LEU A 50 1.24 -1.16 -0.25
CA LEU A 50 0.87 -0.68 1.07
C LEU A 50 -0.63 -0.37 1.13
N PRO A 51 -1.27 -0.52 2.30
CA PRO A 51 -2.66 -0.11 2.50
C PRO A 51 -2.88 1.32 2.02
N GLY A 52 -3.99 1.56 1.30
CA GLY A 52 -4.35 2.88 0.76
C GLY A 52 -3.46 3.37 -0.39
N ASP A 53 -2.74 2.49 -1.09
CA ASP A 53 -1.81 2.83 -2.17
C ASP A 53 -0.78 3.92 -1.75
N LEU A 54 -0.37 3.87 -0.47
CA LEU A 54 0.68 4.71 0.06
C LEU A 54 2.02 4.38 -0.60
N THR A 55 2.84 5.39 -0.85
CA THR A 55 4.25 5.20 -1.17
C THR A 55 5.02 4.82 0.08
N ASP A 56 6.21 4.23 -0.07
CA ASP A 56 7.09 3.89 1.05
C ASP A 56 7.36 5.09 1.97
N ARG A 57 7.56 6.27 1.37
CA ARG A 57 7.82 7.51 2.11
C ARG A 57 6.58 8.00 2.85
N GLU A 58 5.39 7.91 2.25
CA GLU A 58 4.13 8.25 2.92
C GLU A 58 3.82 7.29 4.07
N ALA A 59 4.04 5.99 3.89
CA ALA A 59 3.90 5.03 4.97
C ALA A 59 4.88 5.31 6.11
N GLN A 60 6.15 5.64 5.81
CA GLN A 60 7.12 6.04 6.82
C GLN A 60 6.66 7.27 7.63
N VAL A 61 6.16 8.31 6.96
CA VAL A 61 5.57 9.49 7.62
C VAL A 61 4.39 9.09 8.49
N LEU A 62 3.51 8.22 8.00
CA LEU A 62 2.33 7.75 8.73
C LEU A 62 2.68 6.98 10.01
N ARG A 63 3.74 6.14 10.01
CA ARG A 63 4.16 5.45 11.25
C ARG A 63 4.64 6.44 12.30
N LEU A 64 5.41 7.45 11.89
CA LEU A 64 5.89 8.48 12.82
C LEU A 64 4.75 9.35 13.36
N VAL A 65 3.71 9.57 12.56
CA VAL A 65 2.46 10.19 13.02
C VAL A 65 1.80 9.30 14.08
N ALA A 66 1.70 7.99 13.84
CA ALA A 66 1.10 7.03 14.76
C ALA A 66 1.88 6.87 16.06
N ALA A 67 3.20 7.07 16.02
CA ALA A 67 4.10 7.16 17.17
C ALA A 67 4.01 8.50 17.93
N GLY A 68 3.15 9.43 17.50
CA GLY A 68 2.94 10.72 18.16
C GLY A 68 3.92 11.83 17.75
N GLY A 69 4.73 11.62 16.71
CA GLY A 69 5.64 12.65 16.20
C GLY A 69 4.87 13.89 15.76
N THR A 70 5.45 15.08 15.94
CA THR A 70 5.00 16.34 15.33
C THR A 70 5.63 16.53 13.95
N ASN A 71 5.08 17.43 13.12
CA ASN A 71 5.68 17.73 11.80
C ASN A 71 7.17 18.12 11.91
N ARG A 72 7.53 18.86 12.97
CA ARG A 72 8.92 19.21 13.28
C ARG A 72 9.80 18.01 13.60
N SER A 73 9.34 17.11 14.48
CA SER A 73 10.11 15.91 14.82
C SER A 73 10.27 14.99 13.61
N ILE A 74 9.22 14.81 12.81
CA ILE A 74 9.23 14.00 11.59
C ILE A 74 10.18 14.61 10.56
N ALA A 75 10.12 15.94 10.38
CA ALA A 75 11.02 16.66 9.48
C ALA A 75 12.49 16.46 9.87
N SER A 76 12.78 16.50 11.17
CA SER A 76 14.12 16.29 11.71
C SER A 76 14.60 14.85 11.49
N GLU A 77 13.78 13.87 11.84
CA GLU A 77 14.10 12.44 11.70
C GLU A 77 14.29 12.03 10.24
N LEU A 78 13.45 12.57 9.36
CA LEU A 78 13.43 12.23 7.94
C LEU A 78 14.33 13.13 7.09
N VAL A 79 15.00 14.12 7.71
CA VAL A 79 15.89 15.11 7.08
C VAL A 79 15.22 15.81 5.89
N ILE A 80 14.02 16.37 6.13
CA ILE A 80 13.22 17.14 5.17
C ILE A 80 12.60 18.37 5.83
N SER A 81 11.97 19.25 5.07
CA SER A 81 11.29 20.42 5.65
C SER A 81 9.93 20.07 6.29
N GLU A 82 9.49 20.85 7.28
CA GLU A 82 8.12 20.73 7.84
C GLU A 82 7.05 20.89 6.75
N HIS A 83 7.30 21.73 5.75
CA HIS A 83 6.42 21.89 4.59
C HIS A 83 6.31 20.60 3.76
N THR A 84 7.42 19.88 3.57
CA THR A 84 7.42 18.58 2.89
C THR A 84 6.63 17.54 3.68
N VAL A 85 6.74 17.54 5.02
CA VAL A 85 5.92 16.67 5.88
C VAL A 85 4.43 17.01 5.74
N ALA A 86 4.06 18.29 5.77
CA ALA A 86 2.67 18.72 5.58
C ALA A 86 2.12 18.28 4.21
N ARG A 87 2.93 18.36 3.16
CA ARG A 87 2.56 17.87 1.83
C ARG A 87 2.33 16.35 1.82
N HIS A 88 3.21 15.57 2.46
CA HIS A 88 2.99 14.13 2.59
C HIS A 88 1.70 13.82 3.35
N LEU A 89 1.41 14.52 4.44
CA LEU A 89 0.17 14.33 5.20
C LEU A 89 -1.07 14.63 4.37
N ASN A 90 -1.07 15.69 3.57
CA ASN A 90 -2.20 15.99 2.69
C ASN A 90 -2.44 14.87 1.67
N ASN A 91 -1.37 14.33 1.08
CA ASN A 91 -1.48 13.20 0.16
C ASN A 91 -1.98 11.94 0.86
N ILE A 92 -1.47 11.65 2.07
CA ILE A 92 -1.92 10.52 2.90
C ILE A 92 -3.42 10.67 3.19
N PHE A 93 -3.86 11.83 3.66
CA PHE A 93 -5.27 12.08 3.98
C PHE A 93 -6.18 11.86 2.76
N ALA A 94 -5.78 12.36 1.60
CA ALA A 94 -6.51 12.15 0.35
C ALA A 94 -6.54 10.66 -0.06
N LYS A 95 -5.43 9.94 0.08
CA LYS A 95 -5.33 8.51 -0.27
C LYS A 95 -6.12 7.60 0.67
N LEU A 96 -6.15 7.94 1.96
CA LEU A 96 -6.83 7.16 2.99
C LEU A 96 -8.30 7.56 3.18
N ASP A 97 -8.77 8.59 2.48
CA ASP A 97 -10.09 9.20 2.64
C ASP A 97 -10.39 9.59 4.11
N VAL A 98 -9.41 10.24 4.75
CA VAL A 98 -9.53 10.72 6.13
C VAL A 98 -9.26 12.22 6.21
N SER A 99 -9.93 12.90 7.14
CA SER A 99 -9.87 14.37 7.26
C SER A 99 -8.98 14.88 8.40
N SER A 100 -8.37 13.99 9.19
CA SER A 100 -7.61 14.40 10.37
C SER A 100 -6.41 13.52 10.68
N ARG A 101 -5.44 14.10 11.40
CA ARG A 101 -4.28 13.38 11.93
C ARG A 101 -4.67 12.22 12.84
N ALA A 102 -5.70 12.42 13.67
CA ALA A 102 -6.22 11.38 14.55
C ALA A 102 -6.83 10.22 13.76
N ALA A 103 -7.61 10.51 12.71
CA ALA A 103 -8.15 9.48 11.83
C ALA A 103 -7.06 8.72 11.06
N ALA A 104 -6.03 9.42 10.57
CA ALA A 104 -4.86 8.78 9.95
C ALA A 104 -4.08 7.90 10.95
N THR A 105 -3.95 8.34 12.20
CA THR A 105 -3.33 7.55 13.27
C THR A 105 -4.13 6.27 13.52
N ALA A 106 -5.45 6.38 13.67
CA ALA A 106 -6.33 5.23 13.83
C ALA A 106 -6.22 4.25 12.65
N TYR A 107 -6.19 4.76 11.42
CA TYR A 107 -5.95 3.96 10.21
C TYR A 107 -4.63 3.18 10.30
N ALA A 108 -3.55 3.82 10.74
CA ALA A 108 -2.25 3.17 10.84
C ALA A 108 -2.28 1.97 11.79
N TYR A 109 -2.91 2.10 12.95
CA TYR A 109 -3.06 0.99 13.90
C TYR A 109 -3.95 -0.13 13.34
N THR A 110 -5.08 0.19 12.71
CA THR A 110 -5.99 -0.84 12.17
C THR A 110 -5.40 -1.62 11.00
N HIS A 111 -4.44 -1.04 10.28
CA HIS A 111 -3.81 -1.65 9.11
C HIS A 111 -2.36 -2.13 9.37
N GLY A 112 -1.90 -2.15 10.63
CA GLY A 112 -0.57 -2.65 10.99
C GLY A 112 0.58 -1.79 10.46
N LEU A 113 0.36 -0.49 10.29
CA LEU A 113 1.34 0.49 9.85
C LEU A 113 1.91 1.34 11.00
N ALA A 114 1.40 1.18 12.23
CA ALA A 114 1.92 1.86 13.42
C ALA A 114 3.22 1.21 13.93
#